data_AF-A7T047-F1
#
_entry.id   AF-A7T047-F1
#
_cell.length_a   1.000
_cell.length_b   1.000
_cell.length_c   1.000
_cell.angle_alpha   90.00
_cell.angle_beta   90.00
_cell.angle_gamma   90.00
#
_symmetry.space_group_name_H-M   'P 1'
#
loop_
_entity.id
_entity.type
_entity.pdbx_description
1 polymer ?
#
loop_
_entity_poly.entity_id
_entity_poly.type
_entity_poly.pdbx_seq_one_letter_code
_entity_poly.pdbx_strand_id
1 'polypeptide(L)'
;IFYNGMVTLLNLSRETVDQLFPQLEELLDLNGTFLTRLKHRQDEDIIVDKIGDILEIQFSGITGERMKAAYGDFCSHHIEAVELYKKLLRTDKRFADFVKKCGLNKFCRRLSVPECITLVTQRLTKYPLLIEAIIKTTK
;
A
#
# COMPACT_ATOMS: atom_id res chain seq x y z
N ILE A 1 -0.72 -10.71 5.73
CA ILE A 1 -1.77 -11.30 6.61
C ILE A 1 -3.06 -11.53 5.81
N PHE A 2 -3.73 -10.46 5.35
CA PHE A 2 -4.97 -10.58 4.59
C PHE A 2 -4.81 -11.34 3.28
N TYR A 3 -3.99 -10.84 2.34
CA TYR A 3 -3.78 -11.46 1.02
C TYR A 3 -3.43 -12.95 1.11
N ASN A 4 -2.28 -13.27 1.75
CA ASN A 4 -1.86 -14.66 1.91
C ASN A 4 -2.87 -15.52 2.67
N GLY A 5 -3.53 -14.98 3.71
CA GLY A 5 -4.53 -15.73 4.46
C GLY A 5 -5.77 -16.05 3.63
N MET A 6 -6.21 -15.13 2.77
CA MET A 6 -7.32 -15.35 1.84
C MET A 6 -6.98 -16.43 0.81
N VAL A 7 -5.76 -16.43 0.26
CA VAL A 7 -5.33 -17.43 -0.70
C VAL A 7 -5.12 -18.80 -0.05
N THR A 8 -4.41 -18.85 1.09
CA THR A 8 -3.93 -20.13 1.66
C THR A 8 -4.87 -20.75 2.69
N LEU A 9 -5.62 -19.94 3.47
CA LEU A 9 -6.50 -20.43 4.53
C LEU A 9 -7.96 -20.49 4.10
N LEU A 10 -8.38 -19.59 3.20
CA LEU A 10 -9.74 -19.57 2.67
C LEU A 10 -9.86 -20.20 1.28
N ASN A 11 -8.73 -20.51 0.61
CA ASN A 11 -8.69 -21.02 -0.76
C ASN A 11 -9.46 -20.14 -1.75
N LEU A 12 -9.46 -18.81 -1.53
CA LEU A 12 -9.98 -17.87 -2.52
C LEU A 12 -9.08 -17.86 -3.75
N SER A 13 -9.67 -17.73 -4.94
CA SER A 13 -8.88 -17.60 -6.16
C SER A 13 -8.04 -16.34 -6.11
N ARG A 14 -6.84 -16.39 -6.69
CA ARG A 14 -5.96 -15.22 -6.78
C ARG A 14 -6.67 -14.04 -7.44
N GLU A 15 -7.41 -14.29 -8.51
CA GLU A 15 -8.26 -13.30 -9.17
C GLU A 15 -9.21 -12.57 -8.21
N THR A 16 -9.88 -13.29 -7.29
CA THR A 16 -10.77 -12.66 -6.31
C THR A 16 -9.98 -11.81 -5.30
N VAL A 17 -8.80 -12.27 -4.89
CA VAL A 17 -7.97 -11.53 -3.92
C VAL A 17 -7.30 -10.32 -4.58
N ASP A 18 -6.95 -10.42 -5.86
CA ASP A 18 -6.39 -9.34 -6.67
C ASP A 18 -7.43 -8.25 -6.94
N GLN A 19 -8.73 -8.60 -7.02
CA GLN A 19 -9.81 -7.60 -7.03
C GLN A 19 -9.94 -6.84 -5.70
N LEU A 20 -9.53 -7.42 -4.57
CA LEU A 20 -9.49 -6.73 -3.27
C LEU A 20 -8.24 -5.86 -3.10
N PHE A 21 -7.11 -6.29 -3.69
CA PHE A 21 -5.82 -5.61 -3.59
C PHE A 21 -5.14 -5.54 -4.97
N PRO A 22 -5.63 -4.71 -5.91
CA PRO A 22 -5.07 -4.63 -7.25
C PRO A 22 -3.61 -4.19 -7.20
N GLN A 23 -2.75 -4.67 -8.10
CA GLN A 23 -1.34 -4.22 -8.17
C GLN A 23 -0.55 -4.33 -6.84
N LEU A 24 -0.95 -5.21 -5.91
CA LEU A 24 -0.33 -5.27 -4.57
C LEU A 24 1.17 -5.58 -4.64
N GLU A 25 1.58 -6.53 -5.48
CA GLU A 25 2.99 -6.90 -5.62
C GLU A 25 3.83 -5.73 -6.17
N GLU A 26 3.34 -5.05 -7.20
CA GLU A 26 3.98 -3.87 -7.79
C GLU A 26 4.07 -2.71 -6.77
N LEU A 27 3.01 -2.46 -6.01
CA LEU A 27 3.03 -1.45 -4.95
C LEU A 27 4.01 -1.80 -3.83
N LEU A 28 4.15 -3.08 -3.48
CA LEU A 28 5.14 -3.53 -2.51
C LEU A 28 6.57 -3.35 -3.03
N ASP A 29 6.83 -3.67 -4.29
CA ASP A 29 8.13 -3.45 -4.94
C ASP A 29 8.52 -1.97 -4.97
N LEU A 30 7.63 -1.12 -5.51
CA LEU A 30 7.88 0.32 -5.65
C LEU A 30 8.15 0.99 -4.29
N ASN A 31 7.30 0.71 -3.30
CA ASN A 31 7.42 1.33 -1.98
C ASN A 31 8.55 0.70 -1.14
N GLY A 32 8.83 -0.59 -1.33
CA GLY A 32 9.94 -1.28 -0.68
C GLY A 32 11.28 -0.76 -1.17
N THR A 33 11.44 -0.65 -2.49
CA THR A 33 12.63 -0.09 -3.13
C THR A 33 12.86 1.36 -2.70
N PHE A 34 11.80 2.18 -2.65
CA PHE A 34 11.90 3.55 -2.15
C PHE A 34 12.38 3.61 -0.71
N LEU A 35 11.78 2.81 0.18
CA LEU A 35 12.16 2.75 1.59
C LEU A 35 13.62 2.32 1.76
N THR A 36 14.10 1.35 0.98
CA THR A 36 15.50 0.91 1.01
C THR A 36 16.46 2.04 0.66
N ARG A 37 16.16 2.83 -0.38
CA ARG A 37 16.99 4.01 -0.75
C ARG A 37 17.00 5.06 0.36
N LEU A 38 15.83 5.35 0.94
CA LEU A 38 15.71 6.30 2.05
C LEU A 38 16.53 5.86 3.27
N LYS A 39 16.44 4.57 3.64
CA LYS A 39 17.21 4.01 4.76
C LYS A 39 18.71 4.04 4.49
N HIS A 40 19.13 3.65 3.29
CA HIS A 40 20.54 3.72 2.91
C HIS A 40 21.10 5.14 3.07
N ARG A 41 20.37 6.16 2.59
CA ARG A 41 20.76 7.57 2.78
C ARG A 41 20.82 7.99 4.24
N GLN A 42 19.89 7.48 5.06
CA GLN A 42 19.88 7.75 6.49
C GLN A 42 21.03 7.04 7.23
N ASP A 43 21.50 5.90 6.74
CA ASP A 43 22.58 5.13 7.33
C ASP A 43 23.97 5.68 6.92
N GLU A 44 24.06 6.44 5.83
CA GLU A 44 25.30 7.08 5.36
C GLU A 44 25.80 8.18 6.31
N ASP A 45 24.90 8.98 6.88
CA ASP A 45 25.26 10.08 7.81
C ASP A 45 24.08 10.39 8.76
N ILE A 46 24.41 10.94 9.94
CA ILE A 46 23.44 11.48 10.89
C ILE A 46 22.67 12.67 10.27
N ILE A 47 23.32 13.44 9.40
CA ILE A 47 22.71 14.58 8.69
C ILE A 47 22.52 14.23 7.22
N VAL A 48 21.26 14.20 6.78
CA VAL A 48 20.93 14.05 5.35
C VAL A 48 20.92 15.43 4.69
N ASP A 49 22.00 15.76 3.98
CA ASP A 49 22.19 17.04 3.28
C ASP A 49 21.47 17.09 1.91
N LYS A 50 21.26 15.94 1.29
CA LYS A 50 20.59 15.80 -0.01
C LYS A 50 19.62 14.63 -0.02
N ILE A 51 18.40 14.88 -0.46
CA ILE A 51 17.34 13.85 -0.65
C ILE A 51 16.67 13.93 -2.02
N GLY A 52 16.86 15.05 -2.74
CA GLY A 52 16.16 15.33 -3.99
C GLY A 52 16.43 14.32 -5.10
N ASP A 53 17.62 13.74 -5.14
CA ASP A 53 18.00 12.67 -6.07
C ASP A 53 17.15 11.41 -5.88
N ILE A 54 16.90 11.00 -4.63
CA ILE A 54 16.07 9.83 -4.32
C ILE A 54 14.60 10.11 -4.67
N LEU A 55 14.12 11.33 -4.40
CA LEU A 55 12.76 11.75 -4.76
C LEU A 55 12.55 11.79 -6.27
N GLU A 56 13.53 12.30 -7.03
CA GLU A 56 13.49 12.34 -8.48
C GLU A 56 13.45 10.92 -9.06
N ILE A 57 14.31 10.01 -8.59
CA ILE A 57 14.30 8.61 -9.02
C ILE A 57 12.94 7.94 -8.73
N GLN A 58 12.28 8.30 -7.63
CA GLN A 58 11.01 7.67 -7.23
C GLN A 58 9.80 8.19 -8.01
N PHE A 59 9.73 9.51 -8.23
CA PHE A 59 8.51 10.17 -8.72
C PHE A 59 8.61 10.65 -10.17
N SER A 60 9.77 10.52 -10.81
CA SER A 60 9.99 10.90 -12.21
C SER A 60 10.39 9.69 -13.08
N GLY A 61 10.41 9.90 -14.39
CA GLY A 61 10.83 8.90 -15.36
C GLY A 61 10.02 7.60 -15.28
N ILE A 62 10.69 6.47 -15.52
CA ILE A 62 10.04 5.14 -15.56
C ILE A 62 9.40 4.78 -14.22
N THR A 63 10.06 5.05 -13.08
CA THR A 63 9.50 4.76 -11.76
C THR A 63 8.26 5.60 -11.48
N GLY A 64 8.28 6.89 -11.87
CA GLY A 64 7.13 7.78 -11.75
C GLY A 64 5.92 7.28 -12.53
N GLU A 65 6.11 6.81 -13.77
CA GLU A 65 5.03 6.22 -14.56
C GLU A 65 4.53 4.90 -13.98
N ARG A 66 5.42 4.03 -13.46
CA ARG A 66 5.02 2.81 -12.72
C ARG A 66 4.20 3.15 -11.48
N MET A 67 4.60 4.16 -10.70
CA MET A 67 3.86 4.65 -9.55
C MET A 67 2.46 5.13 -9.97
N LYS A 68 2.35 5.93 -11.03
CA LYS A 68 1.06 6.41 -11.56
C LYS A 68 0.17 5.24 -12.00
N ALA A 69 0.71 4.27 -12.74
CA ALA A 69 -0.04 3.11 -13.19
C ALA A 69 -0.54 2.25 -12.03
N ALA A 70 0.37 1.85 -11.12
CA ALA A 70 0.04 0.97 -10.00
C ALA A 70 -0.96 1.61 -9.03
N TYR A 71 -0.74 2.88 -8.65
CA TYR A 71 -1.70 3.60 -7.82
C TYR A 71 -2.98 3.95 -8.57
N GLY A 72 -2.91 4.23 -9.87
CA GLY A 72 -4.08 4.50 -10.71
C GLY A 72 -5.04 3.32 -10.73
N ASP A 73 -4.52 2.13 -10.96
CA ASP A 73 -5.29 0.88 -10.90
C ASP A 73 -5.81 0.60 -9.49
N PHE A 74 -4.97 0.73 -8.45
CA PHE A 74 -5.41 0.49 -7.08
C PHE A 74 -6.53 1.45 -6.65
N CYS A 75 -6.41 2.73 -6.98
CA CYS A 75 -7.38 3.74 -6.58
C CYS A 75 -8.68 3.67 -7.39
N SER A 76 -8.60 3.35 -8.69
CA SER A 76 -9.79 3.26 -9.54
C SER A 76 -10.72 2.13 -9.13
N HIS A 77 -10.18 1.03 -8.59
CA HIS A 77 -10.95 -0.13 -8.11
C HIS A 77 -11.33 -0.06 -6.62
N HIS A 78 -11.11 1.09 -5.94
CA HIS A 78 -11.32 1.21 -4.50
C HIS A 78 -12.76 0.84 -4.09
N ILE A 79 -13.75 1.35 -4.83
CA ILE A 79 -15.17 1.15 -4.51
C ILE A 79 -15.54 -0.32 -4.72
N GLU A 80 -15.12 -0.91 -5.84
CA GLU A 80 -15.35 -2.30 -6.19
C GLU A 80 -14.73 -3.25 -5.16
N ALA A 81 -13.49 -2.98 -4.72
CA ALA A 81 -12.82 -3.77 -3.69
C ALA A 81 -13.56 -3.71 -2.35
N VAL A 82 -14.05 -2.54 -1.94
CA VAL A 82 -14.82 -2.38 -0.70
C VAL A 82 -16.17 -3.09 -0.79
N GLU A 83 -16.86 -3.01 -1.92
CA GLU A 83 -18.15 -3.71 -2.12
C GLU A 83 -17.97 -5.23 -2.22
N LEU A 84 -16.91 -5.71 -2.87
CA LEU A 84 -16.55 -7.13 -2.89
C LEU A 84 -16.26 -7.64 -1.47
N TYR A 85 -15.51 -6.88 -0.68
CA TYR A 85 -15.27 -7.20 0.73
C TYR A 85 -16.58 -7.34 1.52
N LYS A 86 -17.50 -6.37 1.40
CA LYS A 86 -18.81 -6.42 2.07
C LYS A 86 -19.64 -7.60 1.61
N LYS A 87 -19.62 -7.91 0.30
CA LYS A 87 -20.30 -9.08 -0.26
C LYS A 87 -19.77 -10.36 0.37
N LEU A 88 -18.46 -10.59 0.33
CA LEU A 88 -17.80 -11.76 0.93
C LEU A 88 -18.11 -11.88 2.42
N LEU A 89 -18.08 -10.75 3.16
CA LEU A 89 -18.41 -10.72 4.58
C LEU A 89 -19.85 -11.18 4.88
N ARG A 90 -20.81 -10.85 3.99
CA ARG A 90 -22.22 -11.25 4.13
C ARG A 90 -22.48 -12.68 3.65
N THR A 91 -21.81 -13.12 2.59
CA THR A 91 -22.15 -14.37 1.89
C THR A 91 -21.27 -15.55 2.28
N ASP A 92 -20.07 -15.33 2.80
CA ASP A 92 -19.14 -16.39 3.20
C ASP A 92 -18.82 -16.33 4.71
N LYS A 93 -19.37 -17.27 5.46
CA LYS A 93 -19.14 -17.39 6.90
C LYS A 93 -17.67 -17.64 7.25
N ARG A 94 -16.94 -18.41 6.43
CA ARG A 94 -15.50 -18.66 6.66
C ARG A 94 -14.70 -17.38 6.51
N PHE A 95 -15.07 -16.54 5.53
CA PHE A 95 -14.47 -15.23 5.34
C PHE A 95 -14.74 -14.31 6.55
N ALA A 96 -15.99 -14.26 7.02
CA ALA A 96 -16.35 -13.47 8.21
C ALA A 96 -15.59 -13.91 9.47
N ASP A 97 -15.48 -15.21 9.72
CA ASP A 97 -14.71 -15.75 10.85
C ASP A 97 -13.21 -15.45 10.71
N PHE A 98 -12.66 -15.52 9.50
CA PHE A 98 -11.27 -15.16 9.21
C PHE A 98 -11.01 -13.69 9.50
N VAL A 99 -11.85 -12.77 8.99
CA VAL A 99 -11.72 -11.33 9.25
C VAL A 99 -11.77 -11.05 10.76
N LYS A 100 -12.69 -11.68 11.48
CA LYS A 100 -12.79 -11.54 12.95
C LYS A 100 -11.49 -11.99 13.64
N LYS A 101 -10.92 -13.13 13.24
CA LYS A 101 -9.62 -13.61 13.76
C LYS A 101 -8.47 -12.66 13.42
N CYS A 102 -8.45 -12.11 12.20
CA CYS A 102 -7.46 -11.11 11.81
C CYS A 102 -7.56 -9.83 12.63
N GLY A 103 -8.77 -9.38 12.99
CA GLY A 103 -8.97 -8.21 13.86
C GLY A 103 -8.40 -8.38 15.27
N LEU A 104 -8.31 -9.62 15.76
CA LEU A 104 -7.69 -9.96 17.04
C LEU A 104 -6.15 -10.08 16.95
N ASN A 105 -5.59 -10.10 15.74
CA ASN A 105 -4.15 -10.21 15.56
C ASN A 105 -3.45 -8.87 15.84
N LYS A 106 -2.53 -8.86 16.81
CA LYS A 106 -1.75 -7.68 17.21
C LYS A 106 -1.00 -7.01 16.05
N PHE A 107 -0.58 -7.79 15.04
CA PHE A 107 0.12 -7.27 13.86
C PHE A 107 -0.80 -6.56 12.87
N CYS A 108 -2.11 -6.82 12.90
CA CYS A 108 -3.08 -6.10 12.07
C CYS A 108 -3.35 -4.68 12.60
N ARG A 109 -2.85 -4.31 13.79
CA ARG A 109 -3.07 -3.00 14.43
C ARG A 109 -4.55 -2.59 14.47
N ARG A 110 -5.46 -3.57 14.52
CA ARG A 110 -6.91 -3.41 14.44
C ARG A 110 -7.44 -2.79 13.13
N LEU A 111 -6.62 -2.74 12.08
CA LEU A 111 -7.05 -2.30 10.75
C LEU A 111 -7.85 -3.40 10.05
N SER A 112 -9.03 -3.03 9.57
CA SER A 112 -9.85 -3.79 8.64
C SER A 112 -9.30 -3.69 7.21
N VAL A 113 -9.77 -4.57 6.32
CA VAL A 113 -9.39 -4.54 4.90
C VAL A 113 -9.73 -3.21 4.23
N PRO A 114 -10.95 -2.63 4.37
CA PRO A 114 -11.25 -1.31 3.82
C PRO A 114 -10.34 -0.19 4.33
N GLU A 115 -9.96 -0.22 5.61
CA GLU A 115 -9.03 0.75 6.18
C GLU A 115 -7.62 0.60 5.58
N CYS A 116 -7.14 -0.63 5.39
CA CYS A 116 -5.88 -0.89 4.69
C CYS A 116 -5.89 -0.33 3.25
N ILE A 117 -6.97 -0.57 2.50
CA ILE A 117 -7.13 -0.04 1.13
C ILE A 117 -7.10 1.49 1.17
N THR A 118 -7.82 2.09 2.11
CA THR A 118 -7.88 3.55 2.29
C THR A 118 -6.50 4.14 2.60
N LEU A 119 -5.73 3.51 3.48
CA LEU A 119 -4.38 3.96 3.82
C LEU A 119 -3.43 3.92 2.61
N VAL A 120 -3.54 2.92 1.75
CA VAL A 120 -2.76 2.84 0.51
C VAL A 120 -3.12 4.02 -0.41
N THR A 121 -4.40 4.28 -0.64
CA THR A 121 -4.87 5.42 -1.45
C THR A 121 -4.42 6.76 -0.87
N GLN A 122 -4.56 6.95 0.44
CA GLN A 122 -4.18 8.20 1.11
C GLN A 122 -2.67 8.47 1.08
N ARG A 123 -1.84 7.43 0.97
CA ARG A 123 -0.37 7.60 0.92
C ARG A 123 0.06 8.53 -0.20
N LEU A 124 -0.59 8.44 -1.37
CA LEU A 124 -0.23 9.25 -2.54
C LEU A 124 -0.40 10.75 -2.28
N THR A 125 -1.44 11.14 -1.54
CA THR A 125 -1.71 12.56 -1.21
C THR A 125 -0.79 13.11 -0.14
N LYS A 126 -0.06 12.25 0.59
CA LYS A 126 0.95 12.70 1.58
C LYS A 126 2.26 13.12 0.93
N TYR A 127 2.63 12.55 -0.21
CA TYR A 127 3.93 12.86 -0.83
C TYR A 127 4.08 14.34 -1.19
N PRO A 128 3.12 15.02 -1.86
CA PRO A 128 3.26 16.44 -2.15
C PRO A 128 3.46 17.29 -0.88
N LEU A 129 2.71 17.01 0.19
CA LEU A 129 2.79 17.76 1.45
C LEU A 129 4.17 17.60 2.12
N LEU A 130 4.71 16.38 2.14
CA LEU A 130 6.02 16.10 2.73
C LEU A 130 7.15 16.69 1.89
N ILE A 131 7.08 16.54 0.57
CA ILE A 131 8.09 17.07 -0.35
C ILE A 131 8.10 18.60 -0.30
N GLU A 132 6.93 19.25 -0.26
CA GLU A 132 6.83 20.70 -0.13
C GLU A 132 7.43 21.18 1.21
N ALA A 133 7.19 20.48 2.31
CA ALA A 133 7.79 20.79 3.60
C ALA A 133 9.33 20.68 3.57
N ILE A 134 9.86 19.66 2.88
CA ILE A 134 11.32 19.51 2.66
C ILE A 134 11.84 20.69 1.84
N ILE A 135 11.21 21.02 0.71
CA ILE A 135 11.63 22.14 -0.15
C ILE A 135 11.67 23.47 0.62
N LYS A 136 10.68 23.73 1.49
CA LYS A 136 10.62 24.95 2.30
C LYS A 136 11.70 25.03 3.39
N THR A 137 12.29 23.90 3.77
CA THR A 137 13.25 23.82 4.88
C THR A 137 14.69 23.57 4.42
N THR A 138 14.87 23.10 3.18
CA THR A 138 16.16 23.05 2.51
C THR A 138 16.53 24.43 1.99
N LYS A 139 17.74 24.92 2.34
CA LYS A 139 18.27 26.21 1.90
C LYS A 139 18.97 26.13 0.55
#